data_AF-A0A350PGA7-F1
#
_entry.id   AF-A0A350PGA7-F1
#
_cell.length_a   1.000
_cell.length_b   1.000
_cell.length_c   1.000
_cell.angle_alpha   90.00
_cell.angle_beta   90.00
_cell.angle_gamma   90.00
#
_symmetry.space_group_name_H-M   'P 1'
#
loop_
_entity.id
_entity.type
_entity.pdbx_description
1 polymer ?
#
loop_
_entity_poly.entity_id
_entity_poly.type
_entity_poly.pdbx_seq_one_letter_code
_entity_poly.pdbx_strand_id
1 'polypeptide(L)'
;MLLTVYILLGFTGMEVVSYCVHRWLFHGVLWKIHESHHTPNHRLFEMNDIFSIAFAGISMWLIIIGVDTMFTSPAFGTGLGIALYGLL
;
A
#
# COMPACT_ATOMS: atom_id res chain seq x y z
N MET A 1 10.06 -15.72 -13.99
CA MET A 1 10.07 -16.53 -12.74
C MET A 1 10.36 -15.66 -11.52
N LEU A 2 11.47 -14.91 -11.45
CA LEU A 2 11.80 -14.08 -10.27
C LEU A 2 10.82 -12.91 -10.03
N LEU A 3 10.48 -12.14 -11.07
CA LEU A 3 9.52 -11.03 -10.95
C LEU A 3 8.18 -11.46 -10.34
N THR A 4 7.58 -12.55 -10.84
CA THR A 4 6.28 -13.06 -10.38
C THR A 4 6.31 -13.42 -8.89
N VAL A 5 7.41 -13.97 -8.39
CA VAL A 5 7.57 -14.28 -6.96
C VAL A 5 7.51 -13.00 -6.13
N TYR A 6 8.21 -11.94 -6.52
CA TYR A 6 8.18 -10.67 -5.79
C TYR A 6 6.83 -9.95 -5.89
N ILE A 7 6.13 -10.08 -7.01
CA ILE A 7 4.75 -9.59 -7.14
C ILE A 7 3.84 -10.30 -6.13
N LEU A 8 3.89 -11.64 -6.07
CA LEU A 8 3.07 -12.42 -5.15
C LEU A 8 3.42 -12.13 -3.69
N LEU A 9 4.72 -11.97 -3.37
CA LEU A 9 5.16 -11.60 -2.03
C LEU A 9 4.70 -10.20 -1.64
N GLY A 10 4.81 -9.21 -2.54
CA GLY A 10 4.30 -7.86 -2.30
C GLY A 10 2.79 -7.87 -2.09
N PHE A 11 2.03 -8.55 -2.96
CA PHE A 11 0.58 -8.62 -2.88
C PHE A 11 0.09 -9.32 -1.61
N THR A 12 0.59 -10.53 -1.32
CA THR A 12 0.14 -11.28 -0.13
C THR A 12 0.71 -10.72 1.17
N GLY A 13 1.93 -10.18 1.13
CA GLY A 13 2.52 -9.49 2.27
C GLY A 13 1.73 -8.24 2.68
N MET A 14 1.12 -7.55 1.70
CA MET A 14 0.26 -6.40 1.98
C MET A 14 -0.97 -6.75 2.81
N GLU A 15 -1.49 -7.98 2.77
CA GLU A 15 -2.58 -8.40 3.66
C GLU A 15 -2.15 -8.37 5.13
N VAL A 16 -0.94 -8.87 5.40
CA VAL A 16 -0.39 -8.82 6.76
C VAL A 16 -0.14 -7.37 7.15
N VAL A 17 0.52 -6.59 6.28
CA VAL A 17 0.83 -5.18 6.56
C VAL A 17 -0.43 -4.35 6.78
N SER A 18 -1.44 -4.47 5.91
CA SER A 18 -2.70 -3.72 5.97
C SER A 18 -3.43 -4.06 7.27
N TYR A 19 -3.51 -5.34 7.63
CA TYR A 19 -4.09 -5.77 8.90
C TYR A 19 -3.37 -5.14 10.10
N CYS A 20 -2.04 -5.24 10.13
CA CYS A 20 -1.24 -4.74 11.25
C CYS A 20 -1.39 -3.21 11.39
N VAL A 21 -1.24 -2.49 10.28
CA VAL A 21 -1.32 -1.03 10.24
C VAL A 21 -2.72 -0.57 10.61
N HIS A 22 -3.76 -1.19 10.04
CA HIS A 22 -5.14 -0.81 10.33
C HIS A 22 -5.47 -1.05 11.81
N ARG A 23 -5.18 -2.26 12.32
CA ARG A 23 -5.55 -2.65 13.69
C ARG A 23 -4.78 -1.88 14.77
N TRP A 24 -3.48 -1.65 14.59
CA TRP A 24 -2.63 -1.11 15.66
C TRP A 24 -2.21 0.34 15.44
N LEU A 25 -2.08 0.78 14.19
CA LEU A 25 -1.63 2.14 13.88
C LEU A 25 -2.82 3.08 13.64
N PHE A 26 -3.71 2.72 12.72
CA PHE A 26 -4.86 3.56 12.33
C PHE A 26 -5.90 3.65 13.43
N HIS A 27 -6.24 2.53 14.07
CA HIS A 27 -7.08 2.51 15.27
C HIS A 27 -6.34 2.85 16.57
N GLY A 28 -5.05 3.19 16.48
CA GLY A 28 -4.22 3.59 17.60
C GLY A 28 -3.78 5.05 17.50
N VAL A 29 -2.47 5.26 17.35
CA VAL A 29 -1.86 6.61 17.37
C VAL A 29 -2.31 7.51 16.23
N LEU A 30 -2.78 6.94 15.11
CA LEU A 30 -3.28 7.68 13.95
C LEU A 30 -4.80 7.80 13.89
N TRP A 31 -5.51 7.48 14.99
CA TRP A 31 -6.98 7.51 15.03
C TRP A 31 -7.57 8.84 14.57
N LYS A 32 -6.98 9.98 14.95
CA LYS A 32 -7.50 11.31 14.56
C LYS A 32 -7.58 11.54 13.04
N ILE A 33 -6.75 10.83 12.27
CA ILE A 33 -6.77 10.87 10.81
C ILE A 33 -7.78 9.83 10.29
N HIS A 34 -7.70 8.61 10.82
CA HIS A 34 -8.52 7.47 10.38
C HIS A 34 -10.00 7.58 10.73
N GLU A 35 -10.36 8.30 11.79
CA GLU A 35 -11.73 8.55 12.23
C GLU A 35 -12.60 9.15 11.12
N SER A 36 -12.00 9.92 10.20
CA SER A 36 -12.71 10.49 9.05
C SER A 36 -13.35 9.41 8.17
N HIS A 37 -12.72 8.24 8.06
CA HIS A 37 -13.24 7.10 7.30
C HIS A 37 -14.34 6.32 8.03
N HIS A 38 -14.29 6.28 9.37
CA HIS A 38 -15.34 5.64 10.18
C HIS A 38 -16.56 6.53 10.37
N THR A 39 -16.43 7.84 10.15
CA THR A 39 -17.50 8.80 10.33
C THR A 39 -18.26 8.99 9.00
N PRO A 40 -19.56 8.65 8.94
CA PRO A 40 -20.35 8.83 7.72
C PRO A 40 -20.32 10.29 7.27
N ASN A 41 -19.75 10.53 6.10
CA ASN A 41 -19.70 11.84 5.49
C ASN A 41 -19.80 11.69 3.95
N HIS A 42 -20.39 12.68 3.26
CA HIS A 42 -20.62 12.63 1.81
C HIS A 42 -19.56 13.40 1.02
N ARG A 43 -18.32 13.47 1.52
CA ARG A 43 -17.27 14.25 0.85
C ARG A 43 -16.53 13.38 -0.17
N LEU A 44 -16.04 14.02 -1.23
CA LEU A 44 -15.21 13.36 -2.24
C LEU A 44 -13.80 13.03 -1.71
N PHE A 45 -13.34 13.75 -0.69
CA PHE A 45 -12.03 13.56 -0.06
C PHE A 45 -12.18 13.46 1.45
N GLU A 46 -11.46 12.50 2.03
CA GLU A 46 -11.36 12.25 3.46
C GLU A 46 -9.92 12.50 3.93
N MET A 47 -9.75 12.88 5.21
CA MET A 47 -8.39 13.00 5.76
C MET A 47 -7.65 11.65 5.70
N ASN A 48 -8.39 10.55 5.77
CA ASN A 48 -7.90 9.19 5.62
C ASN A 48 -7.23 8.90 4.26
N ASP A 49 -7.57 9.64 3.19
CA ASP A 49 -6.98 9.44 1.86
C ASP A 49 -5.45 9.64 1.85
N ILE A 50 -4.91 10.34 2.84
CA ILE A 50 -3.46 10.50 3.02
C ILE A 50 -2.74 9.16 3.18
N PHE A 51 -3.40 8.15 3.75
CA PHE A 51 -2.82 6.81 3.89
C PHE A 51 -2.74 6.11 2.54
N SER A 52 -3.79 6.20 1.72
CA SER A 52 -3.78 5.69 0.35
C SER A 52 -2.68 6.34 -0.48
N ILE A 53 -2.52 7.67 -0.36
CA ILE A 53 -1.41 8.41 -1.01
C ILE A 53 -0.05 7.92 -0.50
N ALA A 54 0.11 7.69 0.80
CA ALA A 54 1.37 7.21 1.36
C ALA A 54 1.74 5.81 0.84
N PHE A 55 0.80 4.86 0.84
CA PHE A 55 1.04 3.51 0.30
C PHE A 55 1.27 3.52 -1.21
N ALA A 56 0.51 4.34 -1.96
CA ALA A 56 0.74 4.56 -3.38
C ALA A 56 2.14 5.15 -3.64
N GLY A 57 2.59 6.09 -2.80
CA GLY A 57 3.93 6.65 -2.85
C GLY A 57 5.03 5.61 -2.60
N ILE A 58 4.87 4.74 -1.60
CA ILE A 58 5.80 3.63 -1.35
C ILE A 58 5.85 2.68 -2.55
N SER A 59 4.68 2.28 -3.06
CA SER A 59 4.55 1.43 -4.24
C SER A 59 5.25 2.04 -5.46
N MET A 60 4.98 3.30 -5.73
CA MET A 60 5.57 4.04 -6.86
C MET A 60 7.08 4.17 -6.70
N TRP A 61 7.56 4.50 -5.50
CA TRP A 61 8.99 4.60 -5.23
C TRP A 61 9.72 3.28 -5.50
N LEU A 62 9.17 2.15 -5.04
CA LEU A 62 9.71 0.81 -5.30
C LEU A 62 9.75 0.47 -6.80
N ILE A 63 8.70 0.84 -7.54
CA ILE A 63 8.65 0.68 -9.00
C ILE A 63 9.75 1.52 -9.66
N ILE A 64 9.88 2.80 -9.30
CA ILE A 64 10.84 3.72 -9.92
C ILE A 64 12.28 3.25 -9.68
N ILE A 65 12.65 2.91 -8.45
CA ILE A 65 14.03 2.47 -8.16
C ILE A 65 14.36 1.10 -8.78
N GLY A 66 13.34 0.29 -9.07
CA GLY A 66 13.50 -1.03 -9.67
C GLY A 66 13.39 -1.05 -11.18
N VAL A 67 13.06 0.08 -11.81
CA VAL A 67 12.63 0.15 -13.21
C VAL A 67 13.73 -0.25 -14.20
N ASP A 68 15.00 0.00 -13.91
CA ASP A 68 16.09 -0.31 -14.83
C ASP A 68 16.36 -1.81 -14.96
N THR A 69 15.92 -2.61 -13.97
CA THR A 69 16.10 -4.07 -13.92
C THR A 69 14.77 -4.82 -13.74
N MET A 70 13.69 -4.28 -14.33
CA MET A 70 12.29 -4.71 -14.13
C MET A 70 12.08 -6.20 -13.84
N PHE A 71 12.55 -7.08 -14.74
CA PHE A 71 12.26 -8.52 -14.69
C PHE A 71 13.01 -9.29 -13.59
N THR A 72 14.05 -8.69 -13.00
CA THR A 72 14.87 -9.30 -11.95
C THR A 72 14.85 -8.51 -10.64
N SER A 73 14.35 -7.27 -10.66
CA SER A 73 14.31 -6.38 -9.50
C SER A 73 13.28 -6.82 -8.46
N PRO A 74 13.71 -7.09 -7.21
CA PRO A 74 12.79 -7.32 -6.10
C PRO A 74 11.92 -6.10 -5.82
N ALA A 75 12.49 -4.89 -5.93
CA ALA A 75 11.77 -3.64 -5.68
C ALA A 75 10.65 -3.44 -6.70
N PHE A 76 10.93 -3.62 -7.99
CA PHE A 76 9.94 -3.47 -9.06
C PHE A 76 8.77 -4.45 -8.87
N GLY A 77 9.08 -5.73 -8.65
CA GLY A 77 8.06 -6.75 -8.43
C GLY A 77 7.23 -6.51 -7.18
N THR A 78 7.87 -6.17 -6.06
CA THR A 78 7.16 -5.88 -4.80
C THR A 78 6.27 -4.65 -4.94
N GLY A 79 6.76 -3.59 -5.57
CA GLY A 79 5.97 -2.39 -5.86
C GLY A 79 4.75 -2.69 -6.74
N LEU A 80 4.91 -3.51 -7.79
CA LEU A 80 3.76 -3.98 -8.58
C LEU A 80 2.77 -4.80 -7.74
N GLY A 81 3.26 -5.67 -6.86
CA GLY A 81 2.41 -6.43 -5.93
C GLY A 81 1.59 -5.53 -5.01
N ILE A 82 2.19 -4.48 -4.45
CA ILE A 82 1.51 -3.48 -3.62
C ILE A 82 0.47 -2.72 -4.44
N ALA A 83 0.82 -2.29 -5.66
CA ALA A 83 -0.12 -1.60 -6.55
C ALA A 83 -1.34 -2.46 -6.89
N LEU A 84 -1.14 -3.75 -7.18
CA LEU A 84 -2.22 -4.71 -7.43
C LEU A 84 -3.10 -4.93 -6.19
N TYR A 85 -2.50 -4.98 -5.00
CA TYR A 85 -3.27 -5.08 -3.76
C TYR A 85 -4.16 -3.86 -3.55
N GLY A 86 -3.67 -2.66 -3.86
CA GLY A 86 -4.48 -1.43 -3.76
C GLY A 86 -5.64 -1.33 -4.77
N LEU A 87 -5.72 -2.23 -5.75
CA LEU A 87 -6.86 -2.33 -6.68
C LEU A 87 -7.95 -3.31 -6.20
N LEU A 88 -7.66 -4.13 -5.18
CA LEU A 88 -8.59 -5.08 -4.57
C LEU A 88 -9.55 -4.35 -3.61
#